data_AF-A0A356A0S8-F1
#
_entry.id   AF-A0A356A0S8-F1
#
_cell.length_a   1.000
_cell.length_b   1.000
_cell.length_c   1.000
_cell.angle_alpha   90.00
_cell.angle_beta   90.00
_cell.angle_gamma   90.00
#
_symmetry.space_group_name_H-M   'P 1'
#
loop_
_entity.id
_entity.type
_entity.pdbx_description
1 polymer ?
#
loop_
_entity_poly.entity_id
_entity_poly.type
_entity_poly.pdbx_seq_one_letter_code
_entity_poly.pdbx_strand_id
1 'polypeptide(L)'
;MKKLLFTLTLGLASSLSFATTYEVTITGPGGHSNGSYGNTNAVHAGARAVLALEKLLPCADVSDFRGGASVNAIAADAHFLVDTSHCSMSKTKAKEFVEKAVKAGADAENTFRGVKAGDMVRGFPADITYKIR
;
A
#
# COMPACT_ATOMS: atom_id res chain seq x y z
N MET A 1 21.77 -26.94 56.41
CA MET A 1 20.64 -26.26 55.75
C MET A 1 21.19 -25.12 54.88
N LYS A 2 21.41 -25.34 53.59
CA LYS A 2 21.85 -24.30 52.65
C LYS A 2 20.66 -23.98 51.74
N LYS A 3 20.11 -22.77 51.87
CA LYS A 3 19.01 -22.26 51.04
C LYS A 3 19.58 -21.91 49.67
N LEU A 4 19.16 -22.62 48.63
CA LEU A 4 19.51 -22.32 47.24
C LEU A 4 18.54 -21.27 46.72
N LEU A 5 19.02 -20.04 46.51
CA LEU A 5 18.24 -18.96 45.91
C LEU A 5 18.24 -19.16 44.39
N PHE A 6 17.07 -19.45 43.81
CA PHE A 6 16.86 -19.45 42.36
C PHE A 6 16.46 -18.04 41.93
N THR A 7 17.38 -17.33 41.28
CA THR A 7 17.08 -16.04 40.61
C THR A 7 16.48 -16.32 39.24
N LEU A 8 15.17 -16.11 39.12
CA LEU A 8 14.43 -16.14 37.85
C LEU A 8 14.69 -14.82 37.11
N THR A 9 15.59 -14.82 36.13
CA THR A 9 15.77 -13.68 35.22
C THR A 9 14.66 -13.70 34.18
N LEU A 10 13.61 -12.90 34.41
CA LEU A 10 12.57 -12.63 33.41
C LEU A 10 13.16 -11.73 32.32
N GLY A 11 13.60 -12.34 31.22
CA GLY A 11 14.04 -11.61 30.03
C GLY A 11 12.86 -10.90 29.39
N LEU A 12 12.71 -9.60 29.64
CA LEU A 12 11.81 -8.75 28.88
C LEU A 12 12.46 -8.53 27.50
N ALA A 13 12.20 -9.44 26.57
CA ALA A 13 12.46 -9.18 25.15
C ALA A 13 11.39 -8.18 24.66
N SER A 14 11.58 -6.90 24.92
CA SER A 14 10.90 -5.86 24.16
C SER A 14 11.49 -5.90 22.75
N SER A 15 10.86 -6.66 21.85
CA SER A 15 11.16 -6.57 20.43
C SER A 15 10.90 -5.12 20.02
N LEU A 16 11.98 -4.37 19.78
CA LEU A 16 11.93 -3.09 19.11
C LEU A 16 11.37 -3.38 17.71
N SER A 17 10.05 -3.27 17.56
CA SER A 17 9.41 -3.34 16.25
C SER A 17 9.74 -2.04 15.54
N PHE A 18 10.95 -1.97 14.98
CA PHE A 18 11.23 -1.03 13.90
C PHE A 18 10.13 -1.29 12.86
N ALA A 19 9.35 -0.29 12.44
CA ALA A 19 8.13 -0.51 11.65
C ALA A 19 8.37 -1.48 10.47
N THR A 20 7.66 -2.60 10.48
CA THR A 20 7.54 -3.58 9.38
C THR A 20 6.26 -3.36 8.58
N THR A 21 5.42 -2.42 9.03
CA THR A 21 4.19 -2.04 8.37
C THR A 21 4.40 -0.76 7.59
N TYR A 22 4.09 -0.80 6.30
CA TYR A 22 4.15 0.33 5.38
C TYR A 22 2.76 0.89 5.15
N GLU A 23 2.59 2.20 5.28
CA GLU A 23 1.34 2.87 4.93
C GLU A 23 1.41 3.29 3.45
N VAL A 24 0.53 2.71 2.63
CA VAL A 24 0.41 3.05 1.22
C VAL A 24 -0.76 4.02 1.05
N THR A 25 -0.50 5.14 0.38
CA THR A 25 -1.53 6.07 -0.09
C THR A 25 -1.42 6.19 -1.60
N ILE A 26 -2.54 6.06 -2.29
CA ILE A 26 -2.66 6.20 -3.74
C ILE A 26 -3.61 7.36 -4.01
N THR A 27 -3.29 8.20 -4.99
CA THR A 27 -4.08 9.38 -5.35
C THR A 27 -4.28 9.44 -6.86
N GLY A 28 -5.49 9.84 -7.27
CA GLY A 28 -5.87 10.09 -8.66
C GLY A 28 -6.85 11.27 -8.77
N PRO A 29 -7.32 11.59 -9.98
CA PRO A 29 -8.14 12.78 -10.25
C PRO A 29 -9.58 12.69 -9.71
N GLY A 30 -10.08 11.47 -9.48
CA GLY A 30 -11.47 11.24 -9.08
C GLY A 30 -12.50 11.72 -10.12
N GLY A 31 -13.70 12.02 -9.65
CA GLY A 31 -14.77 12.62 -10.46
C GLY A 31 -16.10 11.86 -10.39
N HIS A 32 -17.12 12.40 -11.04
CA HIS A 32 -18.43 11.75 -11.09
C HIS A 32 -18.35 10.52 -12.01
N SER A 33 -18.71 9.32 -11.52
CA SER A 33 -18.56 8.03 -12.23
C SER A 33 -19.02 8.06 -13.69
N ASN A 34 -20.20 8.60 -13.96
CA ASN A 34 -20.72 8.75 -15.32
C ASN A 34 -20.02 9.88 -16.13
N GLY A 35 -20.05 11.12 -15.63
CA GLY A 35 -19.55 12.29 -16.36
C GLY A 35 -18.02 12.42 -16.44
N SER A 36 -17.30 11.59 -15.70
CA SER A 36 -15.83 11.50 -15.68
C SER A 36 -15.34 10.10 -16.06
N TYR A 37 -16.19 9.31 -16.72
CA TYR A 37 -15.82 8.00 -17.23
C TYR A 37 -14.54 8.08 -18.07
N GLY A 38 -13.60 7.18 -17.81
CA GLY A 38 -12.28 7.16 -18.44
C GLY A 38 -11.16 7.70 -17.54
N ASN A 39 -11.47 8.46 -16.50
CA ASN A 39 -10.46 8.82 -15.49
C ASN A 39 -9.90 7.59 -14.78
N THR A 40 -8.65 7.70 -14.34
CA THR A 40 -8.00 6.72 -13.46
C THR A 40 -8.68 6.68 -12.09
N ASN A 41 -8.69 5.48 -11.50
CA ASN A 41 -9.34 5.21 -10.22
C ASN A 41 -8.32 4.69 -9.20
N ALA A 42 -8.16 5.41 -8.09
CA ALA A 42 -7.17 5.08 -7.05
C ALA A 42 -7.45 3.73 -6.37
N VAL A 43 -8.72 3.37 -6.14
CA VAL A 43 -9.11 2.06 -5.58
C VAL A 43 -8.77 0.94 -6.55
N HIS A 44 -8.97 1.12 -7.85
CA HIS A 44 -8.56 0.13 -8.85
C HIS A 44 -7.03 -0.05 -8.86
N ALA A 45 -6.27 1.04 -8.83
CA ALA A 45 -4.82 0.97 -8.73
C ALA A 45 -4.34 0.26 -7.45
N GLY A 46 -4.98 0.54 -6.31
CA GLY A 46 -4.73 -0.16 -5.05
C GLY A 46 -5.03 -1.65 -5.13
N ALA A 47 -6.18 -2.05 -5.68
CA ALA A 47 -6.51 -3.47 -5.86
C ALA A 47 -5.49 -4.18 -6.76
N ARG A 48 -5.05 -3.54 -7.85
CA ARG A 48 -3.97 -4.06 -8.71
C ARG A 48 -2.64 -4.17 -7.96
N ALA A 49 -2.33 -3.22 -7.09
CA ALA A 49 -1.14 -3.28 -6.23
C ALA A 49 -1.19 -4.47 -5.25
N VAL A 50 -2.35 -4.75 -4.66
CA VAL A 50 -2.54 -5.93 -3.78
C VAL A 50 -2.31 -7.23 -4.55
N LEU A 51 -2.86 -7.35 -5.76
CA LEU A 51 -2.59 -8.52 -6.62
C LEU A 51 -1.12 -8.64 -7.06
N ALA A 52 -0.40 -7.51 -7.16
CA ALA A 52 1.04 -7.52 -7.41
C ALA A 52 1.83 -7.93 -6.16
N LEU A 53 1.42 -7.47 -4.98
CA LEU A 53 2.01 -7.83 -3.68
C LEU A 53 1.87 -9.33 -3.43
N GLU A 54 0.69 -9.92 -3.68
CA GLU A 54 0.45 -11.36 -3.58
C GLU A 54 1.52 -12.18 -4.32
N LYS A 55 1.94 -11.72 -5.50
CA LYS A 55 2.91 -12.42 -6.35
C LYS A 55 4.37 -12.11 -5.99
N LEU A 56 4.67 -10.85 -5.66
CA LEU A 56 6.04 -10.37 -5.45
C LEU A 56 6.52 -10.56 -4.01
N LEU A 57 5.59 -10.53 -3.05
CA LEU A 57 5.86 -10.58 -1.62
C LEU A 57 4.75 -11.36 -0.90
N PRO A 58 4.58 -12.67 -1.18
CA PRO A 58 3.47 -13.49 -0.63
C PRO A 58 3.49 -13.64 0.91
N CYS A 59 4.60 -13.29 1.56
CA CYS A 59 4.71 -13.28 3.03
C CYS A 59 4.14 -12.03 3.70
N ALA A 60 3.78 -11.00 2.92
CA ALA A 60 3.25 -9.75 3.46
C ALA A 60 1.73 -9.81 3.60
N ASP A 61 1.22 -9.22 4.67
CA ASP A 61 -0.20 -9.10 4.94
C ASP A 61 -0.70 -7.71 4.53
N VAL A 62 -1.80 -7.66 3.80
CA VAL A 62 -2.48 -6.41 3.44
C VAL A 62 -3.72 -6.25 4.31
N SER A 63 -3.86 -5.08 4.93
CA SER A 63 -4.99 -4.76 5.80
C SER A 63 -5.45 -3.31 5.65
N ASP A 64 -6.59 -2.98 6.27
CA ASP A 64 -7.12 -1.61 6.36
C ASP A 64 -7.28 -0.93 4.98
N PHE A 65 -7.74 -1.70 3.99
CA PHE A 65 -7.98 -1.19 2.65
C PHE A 65 -9.22 -0.32 2.63
N ARG A 66 -9.05 0.97 2.35
CA ARG A 66 -10.10 1.99 2.30
C ARG A 66 -9.87 2.96 1.14
N GLY A 67 -10.90 3.71 0.78
CA GLY A 67 -10.80 4.79 -0.18
C GLY A 67 -12.09 5.01 -0.97
N GLY A 68 -12.12 6.12 -1.71
CA GLY A 68 -13.31 6.56 -2.41
C GLY A 68 -14.34 7.22 -1.48
N ALA A 69 -15.16 8.10 -2.04
CA ALA A 69 -16.10 8.92 -1.27
C ALA A 69 -17.55 8.40 -1.31
N SER A 70 -17.98 7.85 -2.43
CA SER A 70 -19.36 7.37 -2.66
C SER A 70 -19.42 6.39 -3.83
N VAL A 71 -20.51 5.63 -3.92
CA VAL A 71 -20.73 4.64 -4.99
C VAL A 71 -20.79 5.25 -6.40
N ASN A 72 -21.13 6.54 -6.50
CA ASN A 72 -21.24 7.26 -7.77
C ASN A 72 -20.00 8.12 -8.11
N ALA A 73 -18.89 7.95 -7.39
CA ALA A 73 -17.64 8.66 -7.61
C ALA A 73 -16.51 7.72 -8.05
N ILE A 74 -15.69 8.18 -9.00
CA ILE A 74 -14.37 7.59 -9.25
C ILE A 74 -13.50 7.93 -8.04
N ALA A 75 -12.85 6.92 -7.46
CA ALA A 75 -12.07 7.11 -6.24
C ALA A 75 -10.84 7.98 -6.53
N ALA A 76 -10.75 9.10 -5.81
CA ALA A 76 -9.60 9.99 -5.85
C ALA A 76 -8.46 9.48 -4.94
N ASP A 77 -8.77 8.59 -4.01
CA ASP A 77 -7.83 8.06 -3.03
C ASP A 77 -8.03 6.56 -2.80
N ALA A 78 -6.95 5.90 -2.38
CA ALA A 78 -6.98 4.61 -1.73
C ALA A 78 -5.85 4.52 -0.72
N HIS A 79 -6.10 3.84 0.40
CA HIS A 79 -5.14 3.64 1.47
C HIS A 79 -5.18 2.19 1.92
N PHE A 80 -4.02 1.63 2.25
CA PHE A 80 -3.90 0.31 2.84
C PHE A 80 -2.57 0.17 3.57
N LEU A 81 -2.51 -0.79 4.48
CA LEU A 81 -1.31 -1.16 5.21
C LEU A 81 -0.71 -2.43 4.63
N VAL A 82 0.62 -2.50 4.58
CA VAL A 82 1.37 -3.70 4.18
C VAL A 82 2.30 -4.07 5.31
N ASP A 83 1.98 -5.13 6.06
CA ASP A 83 2.86 -5.66 7.11
C ASP A 83 3.80 -6.73 6.54
N THR A 84 5.10 -6.53 6.73
CA THR A 84 6.16 -7.45 6.31
C THR A 84 6.86 -8.08 7.51
N SER A 85 6.26 -8.06 8.70
CA SER A 85 6.81 -8.64 9.94
C SER A 85 7.12 -10.14 9.80
N HIS A 86 6.32 -10.85 9.01
CA HIS A 86 6.46 -12.28 8.75
C HIS A 86 7.43 -12.62 7.60
N CYS A 87 7.95 -11.62 6.90
CA CYS A 87 8.86 -11.83 5.78
C CYS A 87 10.29 -12.07 6.29
N SER A 88 10.86 -13.24 5.96
CA SER A 88 12.25 -13.59 6.27
C SER A 88 13.24 -12.90 5.32
N MET A 89 13.26 -11.55 5.32
CA MET A 89 14.17 -10.73 4.51
C MET A 89 14.50 -9.40 5.20
N SER A 90 15.46 -8.67 4.66
CA SER A 90 15.81 -7.35 5.19
C SER A 90 14.69 -6.32 4.94
N LYS A 91 14.54 -5.34 5.84
CA LYS A 91 13.60 -4.22 5.70
C LYS A 91 13.76 -3.47 4.38
N THR A 92 15.00 -3.27 3.93
CA THR A 92 15.29 -2.61 2.66
C THR A 92 14.73 -3.42 1.48
N LYS A 93 14.91 -4.74 1.51
CA LYS A 93 14.42 -5.63 0.45
C LYS A 93 12.89 -5.73 0.46
N ALA A 94 12.29 -5.81 1.64
CA ALA A 94 10.83 -5.78 1.80
C ALA A 94 10.26 -4.48 1.22
N LYS A 95 10.81 -3.32 1.60
CA LYS A 95 10.39 -2.00 1.08
C LYS A 95 10.49 -1.92 -0.44
N GLU A 96 11.59 -2.42 -1.03
CA GLU A 96 11.77 -2.46 -2.49
C GLU A 96 10.66 -3.28 -3.18
N PHE A 97 10.28 -4.43 -2.62
CA PHE A 97 9.19 -5.24 -3.17
C PHE A 97 7.81 -4.57 -3.01
N VAL A 98 7.57 -3.91 -1.87
CA VAL A 98 6.35 -3.13 -1.67
C VAL A 98 6.27 -1.99 -2.68
N GLU A 99 7.34 -1.21 -2.85
CA GLU A 99 7.43 -0.13 -3.85
C GLU A 99 7.20 -0.64 -5.26
N LYS A 100 7.83 -1.77 -5.62
CA LYS A 100 7.66 -2.39 -6.95
C LYS A 100 6.23 -2.82 -7.21
N ALA A 101 5.56 -3.42 -6.21
CA ALA A 101 4.18 -3.88 -6.34
C ALA A 101 3.19 -2.71 -6.43
N VAL A 102 3.35 -1.69 -5.57
CA VAL A 102 2.52 -0.47 -5.61
C VAL A 102 2.70 0.27 -6.92
N LYS A 103 3.94 0.40 -7.40
CA LYS A 103 4.24 0.96 -8.72
C LYS A 103 3.54 0.19 -9.84
N ALA A 104 3.64 -1.14 -9.82
CA ALA A 104 2.98 -1.98 -10.84
C ALA A 104 1.46 -1.80 -10.84
N GLY A 105 0.83 -1.62 -9.68
CA GLY A 105 -0.60 -1.32 -9.57
C GLY A 105 -0.98 0.03 -10.17
N ALA A 106 -0.23 1.08 -9.83
CA ALA A 106 -0.41 2.43 -10.38
C ALA A 106 -0.20 2.47 -11.91
N ASP A 107 0.90 1.90 -12.39
CA ASP A 107 1.23 1.83 -13.82
C ASP A 107 0.17 1.05 -14.61
N ALA A 108 -0.37 -0.04 -14.04
CA ALA A 108 -1.40 -0.83 -14.69
C ALA A 108 -2.73 -0.06 -14.82
N GLU A 109 -3.13 0.74 -13.84
CA GLU A 109 -4.32 1.60 -13.97
C GLU A 109 -4.09 2.74 -14.97
N ASN A 110 -2.92 3.39 -14.91
CA ASN A 110 -2.55 4.44 -15.87
C ASN A 110 -2.55 3.90 -17.31
N THR A 111 -1.98 2.71 -17.52
CA THR A 111 -1.97 2.03 -18.82
C THR A 111 -3.38 1.65 -19.26
N PHE A 112 -4.20 1.09 -18.37
CA PHE A 112 -5.57 0.71 -18.66
C PHE A 112 -6.43 1.91 -19.11
N ARG A 113 -6.19 3.10 -18.54
CA ARG A 113 -6.86 4.34 -18.93
C ARG A 113 -6.17 5.13 -20.04
N GLY A 114 -4.99 4.68 -20.48
CA GLY A 114 -4.21 5.35 -21.53
C GLY A 114 -3.68 6.72 -21.13
N VAL A 115 -3.50 6.99 -19.84
CA VAL A 115 -3.01 8.28 -19.32
C VAL A 115 -1.49 8.39 -19.50
N LYS A 116 -1.04 9.58 -19.90
CA LYS A 116 0.38 9.93 -20.08
C LYS A 116 0.83 10.91 -19.01
N ALA A 117 2.13 10.93 -18.74
CA ALA A 117 2.72 11.89 -17.82
C ALA A 117 2.43 13.33 -18.29
N GLY A 118 1.89 14.14 -17.40
CA GLY A 118 1.52 15.53 -17.68
C GLY A 118 0.07 15.73 -18.15
N ASP A 119 -0.68 14.65 -18.42
CA ASP A 119 -2.11 14.77 -18.69
C ASP A 119 -2.84 15.32 -17.46
N MET A 120 -3.85 16.15 -17.70
CA MET A 120 -4.61 16.83 -16.66
C MET A 120 -6.11 16.56 -16.81
N VAL A 121 -6.77 16.27 -15.69
CA VAL A 121 -8.23 16.25 -15.56
C VAL A 121 -8.65 17.45 -14.73
N ARG A 122 -9.30 18.42 -15.35
CA ARG A 122 -9.83 19.62 -14.66
C ARG A 122 -8.80 20.33 -13.78
N GLY A 123 -7.54 20.37 -14.23
CA GLY A 123 -6.42 21.01 -13.52
C GLY A 123 -5.72 20.12 -12.48
N PHE A 124 -6.13 18.87 -12.31
CA PHE A 124 -5.45 17.87 -11.49
C PHE A 124 -4.71 16.85 -12.36
N PRO A 125 -3.57 16.28 -11.90
CA PRO A 125 -2.90 15.21 -12.62
C PRO A 125 -3.86 14.05 -12.91
N ALA A 126 -3.87 13.60 -14.16
CA ALA A 126 -4.71 12.50 -14.61
C ALA A 126 -4.16 11.14 -14.17
N ASP A 127 -2.87 11.06 -13.86
CA ASP A 127 -2.17 9.84 -13.52
C ASP A 127 -2.31 9.48 -12.03
N ILE A 128 -2.26 8.18 -11.76
CA ILE A 128 -2.16 7.65 -10.42
C ILE A 128 -0.76 7.95 -9.88
N THR A 129 -0.74 8.58 -8.71
CA THR A 129 0.46 8.77 -7.89
C THR A 129 0.33 8.01 -6.58
N TYR A 130 1.45 7.73 -5.92
CA TYR A 130 1.44 7.01 -4.64
C TYR A 130 2.54 7.49 -3.70
N LYS A 131 2.34 7.23 -2.40
CA LYS A 131 3.31 7.46 -1.33
C LYS A 131 3.33 6.23 -0.43
N ILE A 132 4.53 5.88 0.04
CA ILE A 132 4.75 4.78 0.98
C ILE A 132 5.53 5.36 2.15
N ARG A 133 5.01 5.19 3.37
CA ARG A 133 5.61 5.65 4.62
C ARG A 133 5.99 4.48 5.51
#